data_AF-A0A068UST2-F1
#
_entry.id   AF-A0A068UST2-F1
#
_cell.length_a   1.000
_cell.length_b   1.000
_cell.length_c   1.000
_cell.angle_alpha   90.00
_cell.angle_beta   90.00
_cell.angle_gamma   90.00
#
_symmetry.space_group_name_H-M   'P 1'
#
loop_
_entity.id
_entity.type
_entity.pdbx_description
1 polymer ?
#
loop_
_entity_poly.entity_id
_entity_poly.type
_entity_poly.pdbx_seq_one_letter_code
_entity_poly.pdbx_strand_id
1 'polypeptide(L)' 'METGKVVVERVGGKSTATHCYSKYPLKFIIRSKVGPSQTDAVWIYTITYGGGIVSGDSTKCDISVGDGAPQC' A
#
# COMPACT_ATOMS: atom_id res chain seq x y z
N MET A 1 5.62 12.52 -11.77
CA MET A 1 4.38 12.75 -11.00
C MET A 1 4.05 11.45 -10.26
N GLU A 2 3.68 11.50 -8.97
CA GLU A 2 3.32 10.26 -8.26
C GLU A 2 1.98 9.70 -8.74
N THR A 3 1.98 8.39 -9.02
CA THR A 3 0.82 7.59 -9.44
C THR A 3 0.19 6.86 -8.25
N GLY A 4 0.81 6.87 -7.08
CA GLY A 4 0.19 6.40 -5.85
C GLY A 4 1.04 6.65 -4.62
N LYS A 5 0.41 6.63 -3.45
CA LYS A 5 1.08 6.70 -2.14
C LYS A 5 0.36 5.81 -1.14
N VAL A 6 1.13 5.13 -0.30
CA VAL A 6 0.63 4.45 0.90
C VAL A 6 1.48 4.87 2.10
N VAL A 7 0.83 5.28 3.18
CA VAL A 7 1.47 5.58 4.46
C VAL A 7 0.96 4.58 5.49
N VAL A 8 1.87 3.86 6.13
CA VAL A 8 1.59 2.96 7.24
C VAL A 8 2.16 3.56 8.50
N GLU A 9 1.33 3.73 9.52
CA GLU A 9 1.71 4.27 10.83
C GLU A 9 1.23 3.33 11.94
N ARG A 10 1.85 3.44 13.11
CA ARG A 10 1.39 2.72 14.30
C ARG A 10 0.27 3.53 14.98
N VAL A 11 -0.96 3.04 14.90
CA VAL A 11 -2.15 3.65 15.52
C VAL A 11 -2.70 2.69 16.56
N GLY A 12 -2.87 3.15 17.81
CA GLY A 12 -3.40 2.30 18.89
C GLY A 12 -2.58 1.03 19.14
N GLY A 13 -1.27 1.09 18.92
CA GLY A 13 -0.37 -0.05 19.09
C GLY A 13 -0.40 -1.08 17.96
N LYS A 14 -1.06 -0.79 16.83
CA LYS A 14 -1.09 -1.63 15.63
C LYS A 14 -0.73 -0.87 14.38
N SER A 15 -0.13 -1.58 13.44
CA SER A 15 0.22 -1.09 12.11
C SER A 15 -1.05 -0.85 11.30
N THR A 16 -1.22 0.37 10.81
CA THR A 16 -2.44 0.84 10.15
C THR A 16 -2.07 1.67 8.93
N ALA A 17 -2.68 1.39 7.78
CA ALA A 17 -2.57 2.28 6.63
C ALA A 17 -3.43 3.52 6.88
N THR A 18 -2.79 4.67 7.13
CA THR A 18 -3.47 5.92 7.45
C THR A 18 -3.76 6.76 6.21
N HIS A 19 -2.95 6.61 5.17
CA HIS A 19 -3.15 7.26 3.87
C HIS A 19 -2.95 6.26 2.74
N CYS A 20 -3.85 6.26 1.76
CA CYS A 20 -3.75 5.43 0.58
C CYS A 20 -4.45 6.10 -0.60
N TYR A 21 -3.71 6.39 -1.66
CA TYR A 21 -4.29 6.80 -2.93
C TYR A 21 -3.55 6.16 -4.10
N SER A 22 -4.24 5.97 -5.20
CA SER A 22 -3.66 5.56 -6.47
C SER A 22 -4.36 6.27 -7.62
N LYS A 23 -3.66 6.40 -8.73
CA LYS A 23 -4.18 6.89 -10.01
C LYS A 23 -4.13 5.76 -11.02
N TYR A 24 -4.98 5.84 -12.04
CA TYR A 24 -4.90 4.96 -13.19
C TYR A 24 -3.43 4.91 -13.73
N PRO A 25 -2.88 3.73 -14.04
CA PRO A 25 -3.54 2.42 -14.13
C PRO A 25 -3.56 1.61 -12.82
N LEU A 26 -3.09 2.16 -11.70
CA LEU A 26 -2.89 1.43 -10.44
C LEU A 26 -4.09 1.51 -9.49
N LYS A 27 -4.28 0.42 -8.73
CA LYS A 27 -5.17 0.35 -7.57
C LYS A 27 -4.50 -0.40 -6.43
N PHE A 28 -4.56 0.19 -5.23
CA PHE A 28 -4.15 -0.49 -4.00
C PHE A 28 -5.36 -1.12 -3.30
N ILE A 29 -5.21 -2.37 -2.86
CA ILE A 29 -6.19 -3.06 -2.02
C ILE A 29 -5.53 -3.32 -0.67
N ILE A 30 -6.13 -2.76 0.38
CA ILE A 30 -5.64 -2.92 1.75
C ILE A 30 -6.54 -3.91 2.49
N ARG A 31 -5.95 -4.97 3.06
CA ARG A 31 -6.68 -5.99 3.82
C ARG A 31 -6.15 -6.07 5.24
N SER A 32 -7.07 -6.06 6.21
CA SER A 32 -6.80 -6.13 7.65
C SER A 32 -7.02 -7.51 8.26
N LYS A 33 -7.50 -8.49 7.48
CA LYS A 33 -7.90 -9.84 7.95
C LYS A 33 -7.33 -10.95 7.08
N VAL A 34 -6.01 -11.03 7.01
CA VAL A 34 -5.30 -11.93 6.08
C VAL A 34 -4.35 -12.90 6.80
N GLY A 35 -4.12 -12.69 8.10
CA GLY A 35 -3.35 -13.58 8.95
C GLY A 35 -4.02 -13.79 10.32
N PRO A 36 -3.38 -14.57 11.21
CA PRO A 36 -3.82 -14.75 12.59
C PRO A 36 -4.03 -13.42 13.31
N SER A 37 -4.97 -13.37 14.25
CA SER A 37 -5.31 -12.14 15.00
C SER A 37 -4.14 -11.52 15.78
N GLN A 38 -3.08 -12.30 16.01
CA GLN A 38 -1.88 -11.91 16.75
C GLN A 38 -0.81 -11.27 15.85
N THR A 39 -0.94 -11.38 14.52
CA THR A 39 0.01 -10.79 13.58
C THR A 39 -0.31 -9.31 13.38
N ASP A 40 0.62 -8.44 13.77
CA ASP A 40 0.56 -7.00 13.46
C ASP A 40 1.14 -6.74 12.07
N ALA A 41 0.30 -6.70 11.04
CA ALA A 41 0.72 -6.47 9.66
C ALA A 41 -0.36 -5.78 8.83
N VAL A 42 0.07 -4.97 7.86
CA VAL A 42 -0.79 -4.37 6.84
C VAL A 42 -0.48 -5.00 5.49
N TRP A 43 -1.47 -5.63 4.87
CA TRP A 43 -1.32 -6.26 3.56
C TRP A 43 -1.79 -5.31 2.47
N ILE A 44 -0.88 -4.96 1.57
CA ILE A 44 -1.12 -4.05 0.46
C ILE A 44 -0.93 -4.85 -0.83
N TYR A 45 -1.99 -4.98 -1.62
CA TYR A 45 -1.93 -5.58 -2.95
C TYR A 45 -2.01 -4.49 -4.00
N THR A 46 -1.05 -4.47 -4.92
CA THR A 46 -1.07 -3.59 -6.07
C THR A 46 -1.64 -4.34 -7.26
N ILE A 47 -2.69 -3.79 -7.87
CA ILE A 47 -3.29 -4.32 -9.09
C ILE A 47 -3.38 -3.24 -10.15
N THR A 48 -3.49 -3.64 -11.41
CA THR A 48 -3.81 -2.75 -12.54
C THR A 48 -5.25 -2.95 -12.99
N TYR A 49 -5.89 -1.92 -13.54
CA TYR A 49 -7.24 -2.02 -14.11
C TYR A 49 -7.35 -2.87 -15.40
N GLY A 50 -6.24 -3.46 -15.88
CA GLY A 50 -6.17 -4.21 -17.14
C GLY A 50 -5.51 -3.39 -18.25
N GLY A 51 -5.31 -3.98 -19.42
CA GLY A 51 -4.62 -3.35 -20.57
C GLY A 51 -3.09 -3.39 -20.51
N GLY A 52 -2.53 -3.65 -19.33
CA GLY A 52 -1.08 -3.75 -19.11
C GLY A 52 -0.39 -2.39 -19.00
N ILE A 53 0.87 -2.41 -18.57
CA ILE A 53 1.79 -1.28 -18.65
C ILE A 53 2.62 -1.51 -19.90
N VAL A 54 2.64 -0.54 -20.82
CA VAL A 54 3.29 -0.70 -22.14
C VAL A 54 4.57 0.12 -22.25
N SER A 55 5.27 -0.02 -23.38
CA SER A 55 6.50 0.72 -23.63
C SER A 55 6.27 2.23 -23.60
N GLY A 56 7.06 2.94 -22.79
CA GLY A 56 6.94 4.38 -22.58
C GLY A 56 6.15 4.78 -21.34
N ASP A 57 5.39 3.86 -20.72
CA ASP A 57 4.69 4.14 -19.48
C ASP A 57 5.65 4.22 -18.29
N SER A 58 5.33 5.11 -17.35
CA SER A 58 6.03 5.21 -16.07
C SER A 58 5.04 5.33 -14.94
N THR A 59 5.17 4.46 -13.95
CA THR A 59 4.42 4.53 -12.69
C THR A 59 5.40 4.72 -11.54
N LYS A 60 5.04 5.60 -10.61
CA LYS A 60 5.81 5.87 -9.40
C LYS A 60 4.89 5.79 -8.19
N CYS A 61 5.18 4.87 -7.29
CA CYS A 61 4.47 4.73 -6.02
C CYS A 61 5.41 5.02 -4.86
N ASP A 62 4.92 5.80 -3.91
CA ASP A 62 5.60 6.07 -2.65
C ASP A 62 5.00 5.19 -1.56
N ILE A 63 5.83 4.42 -0.85
CA ILE A 63 5.39 3.62 0.30
C ILE A 63 6.27 4.03 1.46
N SER A 64 5.65 4.64 2.47
CA SER A 64 6.34 5.06 3.69
C SER A 64 5.77 4.30 4.89
N VAL A 65 6.66 3.71 5.68
CA VAL A 65 6.33 3.02 6.93
C VAL A 65 6.93 3.83 8.07
N GLY A 66 6.07 4.38 8.93
CA GLY A 66 6.47 5.18 10.08
C GLY A 66 7.18 4.34 11.16
N ASP A 67 7.92 5.03 12.04
CA ASP A 67 8.71 4.40 13.10
C ASP A 67 7.84 3.51 14.00
N GLY A 68 8.29 2.28 14.25
CA GLY A 68 7.61 1.30 15.11
C GLY A 68 6.49 0.48 14.44
N ALA A 69 6.18 0.70 13.16
CA ALA A 69 5.53 -0.31 12.34
C ALA A 69 6.59 -1.32 11.85
N PRO A 70 6.28 -2.62 11.73
CA PRO A 70 7.22 -3.60 11.21
C PRO A 70 7.60 -3.21 9.79
N GLN A 71 8.88 -2.91 9.59
CA GLN A 71 9.47 -2.71 8.28
C GLN A 71 9.73 -4.08 7.66
N CYS A 72 9.57 -4.14 6.34
CA CYS A 72 9.76 -5.34 5.53
C CYS A 72 11.18 -5.91 5.66
#